data_AF-A0AAQ4DEP4-F1
#
_entry.id   AF-A0AAQ4DEP4-F1
#
_cell.length_a   1.000
_cell.length_b   1.000
_cell.length_c   1.000
_cell.angle_alpha   90.00
_cell.angle_beta   90.00
_cell.angle_gamma   90.00
#
_symmetry.space_group_name_H-M   'P 1'
#
loop_
_entity.id
_entity.type
_entity.pdbx_description
1 polymer ?
#
loop_
_entity_poly.entity_id
_entity_poly.type
_entity_poly.pdbx_seq_one_letter_code
_entity_poly.pdbx_strand_id
1 'polypeptide(L)'
;MYPIRHRDSTLTPRKTTRVGNSVSRDTCPDLTLVKNCLQATWCDTGESLGSDRFIVSCTIPGVKCREPFGKAKIVKLDKWGEETARLPDEDVTDIEA
;
A
#
# COMPACT_ATOMS: atom_id res chain seq x y z
N MET A 1 -26.60 -23.11 -5.14
CA MET A 1 -26.44 -21.67 -4.84
C MET A 1 -25.60 -21.57 -3.56
N TYR A 2 -24.30 -21.26 -3.66
CA TYR A 2 -23.42 -21.19 -2.49
C TYR A 2 -23.47 -19.76 -1.90
N PRO A 3 -23.63 -19.60 -0.58
CA PRO A 3 -23.65 -18.27 0.03
C PRO A 3 -22.26 -17.63 -0.10
N ILE A 4 -22.21 -16.44 -0.72
CA ILE A 4 -21.00 -15.61 -0.79
C ILE A 4 -20.77 -15.07 0.62
N ARG A 5 -19.88 -15.71 1.38
CA ARG A 5 -19.40 -15.18 2.65
C ARG A 5 -18.31 -14.16 2.35
N HIS A 6 -18.68 -12.88 2.34
CA HIS A 6 -17.72 -11.79 2.45
C HIS A 6 -17.08 -11.89 3.84
N ARG A 7 -15.83 -12.36 3.93
CA ARG A 7 -15.02 -12.13 5.13
C ARG A 7 -14.40 -10.75 4.96
N ASP A 8 -15.00 -9.75 5.59
CA ASP A 8 -14.25 -8.57 5.98
C ASP A 8 -13.27 -9.04 7.05
N SER A 9 -12.02 -9.30 6.65
CA SER A 9 -10.92 -9.48 7.61
C SER A 9 -10.56 -8.11 8.15
N THR A 10 -11.44 -7.55 8.97
CA THR A 10 -11.20 -6.30 9.68
C THR A 10 -9.93 -6.47 10.51
N LEU A 11 -8.94 -5.61 10.26
CA LEU A 11 -7.75 -5.45 11.08
C LEU A 11 -8.16 -5.45 12.56
N THR A 12 -7.78 -6.50 13.29
CA THR A 12 -7.93 -6.49 14.75
C THR A 12 -7.11 -5.31 15.29
N PRO A 13 -7.63 -4.48 16.21
CA PRO A 13 -6.98 -3.26 16.70
C PRO A 13 -5.66 -3.48 17.47
N ARG A 14 -5.10 -4.69 17.42
CA ARG A 14 -3.85 -5.10 18.08
C ARG A 14 -2.61 -4.86 17.21
N LYS A 15 -2.77 -4.59 15.91
CA LYS A 15 -1.68 -4.24 14.99
C LYS A 15 -2.10 -3.09 14.08
N THR A 16 -1.44 -1.96 14.25
CA THR A 16 -1.70 -0.71 13.53
C THR A 16 -0.93 -0.76 12.23
N THR A 17 -1.60 -0.53 11.10
CA THR A 17 -0.92 -0.52 9.79
C THR A 17 -0.31 0.85 9.47
N ARG A 18 -0.65 1.87 10.28
CA ARG A 18 -0.05 3.20 10.24
C ARG A 18 0.38 3.63 11.64
N VAL A 19 1.64 4.02 11.77
CA VAL A 19 2.19 4.62 13.00
C VAL A 19 1.78 6.09 13.04
N GLY A 20 1.24 6.49 14.18
CA GLY A 20 0.89 7.87 14.47
C GLY A 20 2.11 8.77 14.61
N ASN A 21 1.86 10.07 14.76
CA ASN A 21 2.87 11.06 15.10
C ASN A 21 2.46 11.81 16.38
N SER A 22 3.15 12.90 16.71
CA SER A 22 2.81 13.71 17.89
C SER A 22 1.38 14.28 17.87
N VAL A 23 0.73 14.33 16.71
CA VAL A 23 -0.61 14.90 16.49
C VAL A 23 -1.67 13.82 16.28
N SER A 24 -1.31 12.68 15.72
CA SER A 24 -2.24 11.62 15.30
C SER A 24 -1.89 10.29 15.96
N ARG A 25 -2.91 9.55 16.43
CA ARG A 25 -2.71 8.21 17.02
C ARG A 25 -2.44 7.14 15.95
N ASP A 26 -1.93 6.00 16.37
CA ASP A 26 -1.79 4.82 15.51
C ASP A 26 -3.15 4.37 14.97
N THR A 27 -3.20 4.02 13.68
CA THR A 27 -4.44 3.68 12.98
C THR A 27 -4.29 2.46 12.06
N CYS A 28 -5.43 1.95 11.58
CA CYS A 28 -5.53 0.78 10.71
C CYS A 28 -6.25 1.14 9.38
N PRO A 29 -5.75 2.10 8.57
CA PRO A 29 -6.48 2.56 7.38
C PRO A 29 -6.45 1.58 6.20
N ASP A 30 -5.58 0.57 6.22
CA ASP A 30 -5.38 -0.32 5.07
C ASP A 30 -6.49 -1.37 5.00
N LEU A 31 -7.31 -1.29 3.96
CA LEU A 31 -8.34 -2.28 3.67
C LEU A 31 -7.89 -3.14 2.51
N THR A 32 -8.01 -4.46 2.69
CA THR A 32 -7.89 -5.34 1.54
C THR A 32 -8.96 -6.42 1.50
N LEU A 33 -9.43 -6.69 0.29
CA LEU A 33 -10.63 -7.50 0.03
C LEU A 33 -10.26 -8.69 -0.85
N VAL A 34 -10.77 -9.87 -0.49
CA VAL A 34 -10.66 -11.06 -1.32
C VAL A 34 -12.05 -11.58 -1.63
N LYS A 35 -12.32 -11.83 -2.91
CA LYS A 35 -13.58 -12.40 -3.38
C LYS A 35 -13.38 -13.87 -3.71
N ASN A 36 -14.30 -14.72 -3.25
CA ASN A 36 -14.34 -16.15 -3.56
C ASN A 36 -13.07 -16.95 -3.16
N CYS A 37 -12.28 -16.50 -2.19
CA CYS A 37 -11.17 -17.29 -1.64
C CYS A 37 -11.36 -17.52 -0.14
N LEU A 38 -11.48 -18.79 0.26
CA LEU A 38 -11.69 -19.17 1.66
C LEU A 38 -10.40 -19.25 2.47
N GLN A 39 -9.27 -19.46 1.80
CA GLN A 39 -7.96 -19.70 2.40
C GLN A 39 -7.02 -18.49 2.27
N ALA A 40 -7.56 -17.31 1.95
CA ALA A 40 -6.77 -16.09 1.93
C ALA A 40 -6.29 -15.77 3.35
N THR A 41 -5.01 -15.48 3.49
CA THR A 41 -4.40 -15.04 4.74
C THR A 41 -3.81 -13.64 4.57
N TRP A 42 -3.81 -12.89 5.67
CA TRP A 42 -3.31 -11.53 5.75
C TRP A 42 -2.30 -11.44 6.89
N CYS A 43 -1.21 -10.72 6.66
CA CYS A 43 -0.29 -10.34 7.74
C CYS A 43 0.26 -8.93 7.52
N ASP A 44 0.38 -8.20 8.62
CA ASP A 44 1.24 -7.02 8.72
C ASP A 44 2.69 -7.50 8.83
N THR A 45 3.56 -7.06 7.93
CA THR A 45 4.97 -7.48 7.90
C THR A 45 5.80 -6.75 8.97
N GLY A 46 5.31 -5.63 9.51
CA GLY A 46 6.06 -4.76 10.43
C GLY A 46 7.17 -3.96 9.75
N GLU A 47 7.29 -4.04 8.42
CA GLU A 47 8.30 -3.31 7.64
C GLU A 47 7.68 -2.03 7.08
N SER A 48 8.30 -0.87 7.34
CA SER A 48 7.79 0.42 6.85
C SER A 48 8.59 1.01 5.67
N LEU A 49 9.83 0.56 5.46
CA LEU A 49 10.73 1.06 4.41
C LEU A 49 10.86 2.60 4.37
N GLY A 50 10.80 3.26 5.53
CA GLY A 50 10.89 4.72 5.64
C GLY A 50 9.56 5.48 5.49
N SER A 51 8.44 4.76 5.38
CA SER A 51 7.08 5.30 5.43
C SER A 51 6.53 5.34 6.86
N ASP A 52 5.42 6.05 7.06
CA ASP A 52 4.59 5.99 8.27
C ASP A 52 3.60 4.79 8.26
N ARG A 53 3.60 4.00 7.17
CA ARG A 53 2.78 2.81 6.99
C ARG A 53 3.61 1.54 6.94
N PHE A 54 3.12 0.48 7.60
CA PHE A 54 3.66 -0.86 7.47
C PHE A 54 3.13 -1.55 6.21
N ILE A 55 3.97 -2.40 5.63
CA ILE A 55 3.58 -3.22 4.50
C ILE A 55 2.60 -4.30 4.98
N VAL A 56 1.48 -4.42 4.26
CA VAL A 56 0.48 -5.46 4.46
C VAL A 56 0.62 -6.48 3.34
N SER A 57 0.71 -7.76 3.71
CA SER A 57 0.82 -8.88 2.77
C SER A 57 -0.47 -9.70 2.74
N CYS A 58 -0.92 -9.99 1.51
CA CYS A 58 -1.97 -10.97 1.23
C CYS A 58 -1.36 -12.23 0.65
N THR A 59 -1.70 -13.38 1.21
CA THR A 59 -1.44 -14.66 0.55
C THR A 59 -2.76 -15.29 0.13
N ILE A 60 -2.94 -15.48 -1.17
CA ILE A 60 -4.09 -16.16 -1.76
C ILE A 60 -3.57 -17.46 -2.39
N PRO A 61 -4.03 -18.64 -1.94
CA PRO A 61 -3.67 -19.89 -2.59
C PRO A 61 -4.28 -19.94 -3.98
N GLY A 62 -3.43 -20.12 -4.99
CA GLY A 62 -3.83 -20.23 -6.39
C GLY A 62 -3.01 -21.31 -7.11
N VAL A 63 -3.60 -21.85 -8.17
CA VAL A 63 -2.83 -22.52 -9.23
C VAL A 63 -2.05 -21.44 -10.00
N LYS A 64 -0.86 -21.78 -10.53
CA LYS A 64 -0.04 -20.87 -11.34
C LYS A 64 -0.84 -20.43 -12.59
N CYS A 65 -1.62 -19.37 -12.49
CA CYS A 65 -2.21 -18.70 -13.64
C CYS A 65 -1.13 -17.80 -14.25
N ARG A 66 -0.48 -18.29 -15.31
CA ARG A 66 0.23 -17.43 -16.26
C ARG A 66 -0.81 -16.75 -17.14
N GLU A 67 -1.57 -15.83 -16.58
CA GLU A 67 -2.23 -14.84 -17.44
C GLU A 67 -1.16 -13.86 -17.91
N PRO A 68 -1.11 -13.51 -19.20
CA PRO A 68 -0.22 -12.45 -19.65
C PRO A 68 -0.66 -11.17 -18.94
N PHE A 69 0.13 -10.72 -17.97
CA PHE A 69 -0.02 -9.41 -17.36
C PHE A 69 -0.09 -8.39 -18.51
N GLY A 70 -1.22 -7.68 -18.61
CA GLY A 70 -1.30 -6.53 -19.50
C GLY A 70 -0.16 -5.57 -19.16
N LYS A 71 0.44 -4.94 -20.17
CA LYS A 71 1.47 -3.92 -19.94
C LYS A 71 0.79 -2.69 -19.33
N ALA A 72 0.69 -2.65 -17.99
CA ALA A 72 0.39 -1.41 -17.28
C ALA A 72 1.60 -0.49 -17.47
N LYS A 73 1.51 0.41 -18.44
CA LYS A 73 2.54 1.42 -18.68
C LYS A 73 2.28 2.58 -17.73
N ILE A 74 3.24 2.90 -16.87
CA ILE A 74 3.27 4.22 -16.23
C ILE A 74 3.53 5.20 -17.38
N VAL A 75 2.47 5.88 -17.83
CA VAL A 75 2.41 6.51 -19.16
C VAL A 75 3.45 7.62 -19.36
N LYS A 76 4.05 8.15 -18.28
CA LYS A 76 4.94 9.33 -18.33
C LYS A 76 6.02 9.32 -17.24
N LEU A 77 6.71 8.20 -17.02
CA LEU A 77 7.84 8.21 -16.07
C LEU A 77 8.99 9.09 -16.58
N ASP A 78 9.24 9.09 -17.89
CA ASP A 78 10.32 9.87 -18.51
C ASP A 78 10.11 11.38 -18.39
N LYS A 79 8.85 11.83 -18.42
CA LYS A 79 8.51 13.26 -18.25
C LYS A 79 8.81 13.77 -16.85
N TRP A 80 8.72 12.90 -15.83
CA TRP A 80 9.05 13.28 -14.46
C TRP A 80 10.52 13.69 -14.34
N GLY A 81 11.43 12.89 -14.92
CA GLY A 81 12.87 13.17 -14.90
C GLY A 81 13.23 14.47 -15.63
N GLU A 82 12.59 14.73 -16.78
CA GLU A 82 12.78 15.98 -17.54
C GLU A 82 12.28 17.22 -16.79
N GLU A 83 11.19 17.09 -16.04
CA GLU A 83 10.62 18.19 -15.26
C GLU A 83 11.46 18.49 -14.02
N THR A 84 11.95 17.45 -13.33
CA THR A 84 12.92 17.61 -12.23
C THR A 84 14.27 18.17 -12.70
N ALA A 85 14.72 17.85 -13.92
CA ALA A 85 15.98 18.37 -14.47
C ALA A 85 15.88 19.81 -15.00
N ARG A 86 14.66 20.33 -15.24
CA ARG A 86 14.43 21.71 -15.68
C ARG A 86 14.28 22.70 -14.54
N LEU A 87 13.91 22.23 -13.36
CA LEU A 87 13.87 23.07 -12.18
C LEU A 87 15.32 23.37 -11.78
N PRO A 88 15.70 24.64 -11.59
CA PRO A 88 16.98 24.95 -10.99
C PRO A 88 17.07 24.28 -9.61
N ASP A 89 18.26 23.80 -9.24
CA ASP A 89 18.58 23.46 -7.85
C ASP A 89 18.57 24.77 -7.04
N GLU A 90 17.39 25.30 -6.74
CA GLU A 90 17.26 26.35 -5.75
C GLU A 90 17.52 25.72 -4.39
N ASP A 91 18.56 26.21 -3.72
CA ASP A 91 18.81 25.87 -2.32
C ASP A 91 17.54 26.15 -1.53
N VAL A 92 17.08 25.16 -0.78
CA VAL A 92 15.95 25.32 0.15
C VAL A 92 16.39 26.31 1.22
N THR A 93 16.05 27.58 1.05
CA THR A 93 16.28 28.61 2.07
C THR A 93 15.20 28.50 3.14
N ASP A 94 15.60 28.54 4.40
CA ASP A 94 14.67 28.58 5.52
C ASP A 94 13.70 29.75 5.36
N ILE A 95 12.40 29.48 5.55
CA ILE A 95 11.39 30.52 5.66
C ILE A 95 11.60 31.16 7.04
N GLU A 96 12.03 32.42 7.07
CA GLU A 96 12.15 33.17 8.33
C GLU A 96 10.78 33.21 9.04
N ALA A 97 10.82 32.94 10.35
CA ALA A 97 9.68 32.77 11.24
C ALA A 97 8.93 34.07 11.58
#